data_AF-A0A257Y6D4-F1
#
_entry.id   AF-A0A257Y6D4-F1
#
_cell.length_a   1.000
_cell.length_b   1.000
_cell.length_c   1.000
_cell.angle_alpha   90.00
_cell.angle_beta   90.00
_cell.angle_gamma   90.00
#
_symmetry.space_group_name_H-M   'P 1'
#
loop_
_entity.id
_entity.type
_entity.pdbx_description
1 polymer ?
#
loop_
_entity_poly.entity_id
_entity_poly.type
_entity_poly.pdbx_seq_one_letter_code
_entity_poly.pdbx_strand_id
1 'polypeptide(L)'
;MFLVEYPYDPDNADRFFWALERLAYTLQYSVKDREYRHKRYRRVLDAMEKGTLFDTESPLDLTAREKSDLLERLRGRFPNFKQRRALLMRISGSVDGAEALSPATDCTVEHILPRTPQRGSDWFEEWSRARDREELTECIGNFTLLTHAENQAADRKSFQEKLEIYFRSGQASFALSKDLRGRTRWTPDDVKTRRDALIQTLAKDWDL
;
A
#
# COMPACT_ATOMS: atom_id res chain seq x y z
N MET A 1 -1.50 24.26 16.88
CA MET A 1 -1.09 22.82 16.78
C MET A 1 -2.34 22.02 17.07
N PHE A 2 -2.79 21.11 16.20
CA PHE A 2 -4.15 20.54 16.26
C PHE A 2 -4.54 20.03 17.66
N LEU A 3 -3.74 19.15 18.26
CA LEU A 3 -4.03 18.58 19.58
C LEU A 3 -3.99 19.59 20.74
N VAL A 4 -3.39 20.76 20.53
CA VAL A 4 -3.42 21.87 21.51
C VAL A 4 -4.76 22.62 21.43
N GLU A 5 -5.31 22.75 20.23
CA GLU A 5 -6.58 23.43 19.98
C GLU A 5 -7.80 22.50 20.21
N TYR A 6 -7.62 21.20 20.04
CA TYR A 6 -8.65 20.17 20.18
C TYR A 6 -8.23 19.02 21.14
N PRO A 7 -7.94 19.30 22.42
CA PRO A 7 -7.36 18.32 23.35
C PRO A 7 -8.30 17.17 23.76
N TYR A 8 -9.61 17.31 23.55
CA TYR A 8 -10.63 16.33 23.99
C TYR A 8 -11.72 16.09 22.94
N ASP A 9 -11.39 16.25 21.65
CA ASP A 9 -12.33 16.06 20.55
C ASP A 9 -11.91 14.84 19.71
N PRO A 10 -12.33 13.62 20.11
CA PRO A 10 -11.91 12.39 19.44
C PRO A 10 -12.41 12.35 17.99
N ASP A 11 -13.63 12.82 17.72
CA ASP A 11 -14.22 12.78 16.38
C ASP A 11 -13.47 13.69 15.40
N ASN A 12 -13.13 14.92 15.82
CA ASN A 12 -12.34 15.81 14.96
C ASN A 12 -10.88 15.36 14.87
N ALA A 13 -10.32 14.70 15.90
CA ALA A 13 -8.99 14.10 15.81
C ALA A 13 -8.94 12.96 14.80
N ASP A 14 -9.93 12.05 14.82
CA ASP A 14 -10.01 10.95 13.86
C ASP A 14 -10.17 11.47 12.43
N ARG A 15 -11.10 12.42 12.21
CA ARG A 15 -11.26 13.08 10.90
C ARG A 15 -9.96 13.75 10.44
N PHE A 16 -9.27 14.45 11.35
CA PHE A 16 -8.02 15.14 11.03
C PHE A 16 -6.91 14.17 10.62
N PHE A 17 -6.64 13.14 11.42
CA PHE A 17 -5.55 12.20 11.13
C PHE A 17 -5.86 11.34 9.92
N TRP A 18 -7.11 10.91 9.72
CA TRP A 18 -7.53 10.22 8.51
C TRP A 18 -7.29 11.07 7.26
N ALA A 19 -7.71 12.34 7.28
CA ALA A 19 -7.57 13.24 6.14
C ALA A 19 -6.12 13.70 5.90
N LEU A 20 -5.34 13.91 6.97
CA LEU A 20 -3.92 14.23 6.89
C LEU A 20 -3.12 13.06 6.32
N GLU A 21 -3.42 11.82 6.74
CA GLU A 21 -2.73 10.63 6.26
C GLU A 21 -2.94 10.45 4.74
N ARG A 22 -4.19 10.47 4.26
CA ARG A 22 -4.47 10.35 2.82
C ARG A 22 -3.80 11.48 2.03
N LEU A 23 -3.78 12.71 2.54
CA LEU A 23 -3.10 13.83 1.91
C LEU A 23 -1.59 13.57 1.84
N ALA A 24 -0.98 13.14 2.94
CA ALA A 24 0.45 12.91 3.02
C ALA A 24 0.91 11.80 2.06
N TYR A 25 0.20 10.68 2.00
CA TYR A 25 0.45 9.62 1.03
C TYR A 25 0.25 10.14 -0.40
N THR A 26 -0.86 10.79 -0.70
CA THR A 26 -1.14 11.29 -2.06
C THR A 26 -0.03 12.22 -2.57
N LEU A 27 0.37 13.19 -1.76
CA LEU A 27 1.46 14.11 -2.10
C LEU A 27 2.80 13.37 -2.23
N GLN A 28 3.10 12.43 -1.35
CA GLN A 28 4.37 11.70 -1.36
C GLN A 28 4.52 10.78 -2.58
N TYR A 29 3.45 10.14 -3.04
CA TYR A 29 3.49 9.15 -4.10
C TYR A 29 3.24 9.72 -5.50
N SER A 30 2.38 10.74 -5.61
CA SER A 30 1.88 11.23 -6.91
C SER A 30 2.46 12.58 -7.31
N VAL A 31 2.89 13.41 -6.36
CA VAL A 31 3.40 14.76 -6.65
C VAL A 31 4.92 14.78 -6.66
N LYS A 32 5.51 14.97 -7.84
CA LYS A 32 6.96 15.12 -8.01
C LYS A 32 7.47 16.49 -7.53
N ASP A 33 6.70 17.54 -7.78
CA ASP A 33 7.07 18.93 -7.45
C ASP A 33 7.08 19.18 -5.93
N ARG A 34 8.27 19.51 -5.40
CA ARG A 34 8.47 19.83 -3.98
C ARG A 34 7.77 21.12 -3.58
N GLU A 35 7.75 22.12 -4.45
CA GLU A 35 7.13 23.40 -4.17
C GLU A 35 5.61 23.25 -4.05
N TYR A 36 5.00 22.45 -4.92
CA TYR A 36 3.59 22.10 -4.80
C TYR A 36 3.27 21.47 -3.44
N ARG A 37 4.04 20.45 -3.01
CA ARG A 37 3.83 19.80 -1.70
C ARG A 37 3.95 20.80 -0.54
N HIS A 38 4.97 21.67 -0.55
CA HIS A 38 5.12 22.70 0.48
C HIS A 38 3.94 23.68 0.50
N LYS A 39 3.45 24.12 -0.68
CA LYS A 39 2.27 24.98 -0.77
C LYS A 39 1.01 24.29 -0.25
N ARG A 40 0.83 22.99 -0.52
CA ARG A 40 -0.30 22.21 -0.02
C ARG A 40 -0.32 22.13 1.50
N TYR A 41 0.81 21.81 2.14
CA TYR A 41 0.91 21.78 3.60
C TYR A 41 0.76 23.16 4.23
N ARG A 42 1.29 24.23 3.60
CA ARG A 42 1.10 25.59 4.10
C ARG A 42 -0.38 25.97 4.16
N ARG A 43 -1.17 25.64 3.14
CA ARG A 43 -2.62 25.89 3.15
C ARG A 43 -3.33 25.18 4.29
N VAL A 44 -2.91 23.95 4.63
CA VAL A 44 -3.45 23.22 5.79
C VAL A 44 -3.13 23.96 7.08
N LEU A 45 -1.88 24.39 7.28
CA LEU A 45 -1.48 25.17 8.46
C LEU A 45 -2.26 26.49 8.56
N ASP A 46 -2.38 27.23 7.47
CA ASP A 46 -3.12 28.50 7.42
C ASP A 46 -4.61 28.31 7.78
N ALA A 47 -5.22 27.19 7.36
CA ALA A 47 -6.61 26.87 7.70
C ALA A 47 -6.78 26.42 9.15
N MET A 48 -5.77 25.75 9.72
CA MET A 48 -5.74 25.44 11.15
C MET A 48 -5.73 26.72 11.98
N GLU A 49 -4.82 27.65 11.67
CA GLU A 49 -4.70 28.93 12.39
C GLU A 49 -5.97 29.79 12.33
N LYS A 50 -6.73 29.68 11.24
CA LYS A 50 -8.00 30.41 11.04
C LYS A 50 -9.23 29.70 11.61
N GLY A 51 -9.09 28.45 12.06
CA GLY A 51 -10.22 27.63 12.51
C GLY A 51 -11.15 27.15 11.38
N THR A 52 -10.69 27.19 10.12
CA THR A 52 -11.48 26.82 8.92
C THR A 52 -11.05 25.47 8.35
N LEU A 53 -10.37 24.65 9.14
CA LEU A 53 -9.78 23.38 8.69
C LEU A 53 -10.82 22.36 8.21
N PHE A 54 -12.06 22.45 8.71
CA PHE A 54 -13.11 21.48 8.41
C PHE A 54 -14.26 22.05 7.58
N ASP A 55 -14.09 23.29 7.10
CA ASP A 55 -15.05 23.97 6.25
C ASP A 55 -15.18 23.28 4.88
N THR A 56 -16.25 23.62 4.16
CA THR A 56 -16.41 23.25 2.76
C THR A 56 -15.19 23.72 1.96
N GLU A 57 -14.61 22.83 1.15
CA GLU A 57 -13.36 23.06 0.41
C GLU A 57 -12.09 23.14 1.28
N SER A 58 -12.06 22.40 2.38
CA SER A 58 -10.87 22.28 3.23
C SER A 58 -9.61 21.94 2.44
N PRO A 59 -8.47 22.60 2.71
CA PRO A 59 -7.18 22.21 2.13
C PRO A 59 -6.69 20.84 2.63
N LEU A 60 -7.33 20.27 3.66
CA LEU A 60 -7.05 18.93 4.15
C LEU A 60 -7.61 17.84 3.21
N ASP A 61 -8.65 18.17 2.44
CA ASP A 61 -9.25 17.26 1.47
C ASP A 61 -8.39 17.13 0.21
N LEU A 62 -8.49 15.97 -0.43
CA LEU A 62 -7.88 15.72 -1.73
C LEU A 62 -8.71 16.35 -2.84
N THR A 63 -8.06 17.06 -3.74
CA THR A 63 -8.68 17.49 -4.99
C THR A 63 -8.98 16.29 -5.90
N ALA A 64 -9.96 16.41 -6.80
CA ALA A 64 -10.27 15.37 -7.78
C ALA A 64 -9.05 14.95 -8.63
N ARG A 65 -8.18 15.91 -8.93
CA ARG A 65 -6.91 15.64 -9.62
C ARG A 65 -5.95 14.83 -8.77
N GLU A 66 -5.75 15.19 -7.50
CA GLU A 66 -4.89 14.45 -6.58
C GLU A 66 -5.38 13.01 -6.38
N LYS A 67 -6.70 12.80 -6.27
CA LYS A 67 -7.32 11.47 -6.22
C LYS A 67 -6.98 10.65 -7.48
N SER A 68 -7.25 11.21 -8.67
CA SER A 68 -6.95 10.57 -9.95
C SER A 68 -5.46 10.25 -10.12
N ASP A 69 -4.59 11.18 -9.76
CA ASP A 69 -3.14 11.01 -9.87
C ASP A 69 -2.63 9.90 -8.93
N LEU A 70 -3.21 9.76 -7.73
CA LEU A 70 -2.92 8.64 -6.83
C LEU A 70 -3.39 7.30 -7.39
N LEU A 71 -4.64 7.21 -7.86
CA LEU A 71 -5.15 5.98 -8.45
C LEU A 71 -4.29 5.51 -9.62
N GLU A 72 -3.83 6.43 -10.46
CA GLU A 72 -2.93 6.11 -11.56
C GLU A 72 -1.53 5.70 -11.07
N ARG A 73 -0.99 6.40 -10.07
CA ARG A 73 0.30 6.06 -9.46
C ARG A 73 0.30 4.64 -8.88
N LEU A 74 -0.79 4.19 -8.27
CA LEU A 74 -0.93 2.86 -7.67
C LEU A 74 -0.88 1.73 -8.70
N ARG A 75 -1.22 2.01 -9.97
CA ARG A 75 -1.11 1.02 -11.07
C ARG A 75 0.31 0.77 -11.53
N GLY A 76 1.23 1.68 -11.19
CA GLY A 76 2.63 1.67 -11.60
C GLY A 76 3.57 0.82 -10.74
N ARG A 77 4.87 1.04 -10.94
CA ARG A 77 5.97 0.31 -10.29
C ARG A 77 6.45 0.97 -8.98
N PHE A 78 6.97 0.18 -8.05
CA PHE A 78 7.44 0.61 -6.72
C PHE A 78 8.80 -0.03 -6.33
N PRO A 79 9.90 0.35 -7.01
CA PRO A 79 11.22 -0.25 -6.79
C PRO A 79 11.84 0.11 -5.43
N ASN A 80 11.44 1.22 -4.83
CA ASN A 80 11.95 1.70 -3.55
C ASN A 80 11.33 0.93 -2.37
N PHE A 81 12.16 0.29 -1.55
CA PHE A 81 11.69 -0.56 -0.44
C PHE A 81 10.88 0.19 0.61
N LYS A 82 11.35 1.36 1.04
CA LYS A 82 10.67 2.14 2.08
C LYS A 82 9.29 2.59 1.61
N GLN A 83 9.20 3.03 0.35
CA GLN A 83 7.94 3.43 -0.26
C GLN A 83 6.96 2.25 -0.39
N ARG A 84 7.38 1.09 -0.91
CA ARG A 84 6.46 -0.05 -1.01
C ARG A 84 6.05 -0.57 0.36
N ARG A 85 6.96 -0.63 1.35
CA ARG A 85 6.63 -1.11 2.70
C ARG A 85 5.55 -0.23 3.34
N ALA A 86 5.74 1.08 3.36
CA ALA A 86 4.76 2.01 3.92
C ALA A 86 3.38 1.87 3.23
N LEU A 87 3.37 1.83 1.89
CA LEU A 87 2.14 1.68 1.12
C LEU A 87 1.42 0.35 1.42
N LEU A 88 2.14 -0.76 1.48
CA LEU A 88 1.54 -2.08 1.75
C LEU A 88 1.07 -2.21 3.19
N MET A 89 1.76 -1.61 4.16
CA MET A 89 1.26 -1.53 5.54
C MET A 89 -0.07 -0.77 5.59
N ARG A 90 -0.17 0.33 4.84
CA ARG A 90 -1.40 1.11 4.78
C ARG A 90 -2.55 0.35 4.11
N ILE A 91 -2.29 -0.30 2.98
CA ILE A 91 -3.27 -1.16 2.31
C ILE A 91 -3.67 -2.32 3.22
N SER A 92 -2.74 -2.91 3.95
CA SER A 92 -3.04 -3.98 4.92
C SER A 92 -3.99 -3.51 6.02
N GLY A 93 -3.90 -2.24 6.45
CA GLY A 93 -4.82 -1.65 7.42
C GLY A 93 -6.21 -1.34 6.84
N SER A 94 -6.34 -1.19 5.51
CA SER A 94 -7.64 -1.03 4.83
C SER A 94 -8.41 -2.34 4.65
N VAL A 95 -7.79 -3.49 4.90
CA VAL A 95 -8.46 -4.79 4.76
C VAL A 95 -9.49 -4.94 5.88
N ASP A 96 -10.71 -5.35 5.54
CA ASP A 96 -11.80 -5.53 6.52
C ASP A 96 -11.35 -6.41 7.70
N GLY A 97 -11.52 -5.89 8.91
CA GLY A 97 -11.14 -6.57 10.16
C GLY A 97 -9.63 -6.65 10.41
N ALA A 98 -8.81 -5.89 9.68
CA ALA A 98 -7.39 -5.73 9.98
C ALA A 98 -7.14 -4.63 11.01
N GLU A 99 -6.04 -4.78 11.75
CA GLU A 99 -5.52 -3.73 12.62
C GLU A 99 -4.43 -2.94 11.89
N ALA A 100 -4.32 -1.65 12.22
CA ALA A 100 -3.24 -0.81 11.72
C ALA A 100 -1.89 -1.33 12.24
N LEU A 101 -0.93 -1.49 11.33
CA LEU A 101 0.40 -1.99 11.69
C LEU A 101 1.27 -0.85 12.21
N SER A 102 1.88 -1.05 13.39
CA SER A 102 2.90 -0.14 13.91
C SER A 102 4.11 -0.08 12.96
N PRO A 103 4.71 1.10 12.72
CA PRO A 103 5.96 1.21 11.97
C PRO A 103 7.09 0.30 12.48
N ALA A 104 7.10 0.02 13.80
CA ALA A 104 8.06 -0.84 14.50
C ALA A 104 7.77 -2.35 14.33
N THR A 105 6.67 -2.73 13.69
CA THR A 105 6.32 -4.13 13.41
C THR A 105 7.41 -4.80 12.57
N ASP A 106 7.68 -6.08 12.84
CA ASP A 106 8.63 -6.91 12.09
C ASP A 106 8.21 -7.23 10.64
N CYS A 107 7.22 -6.53 10.09
CA CYS A 107 6.76 -6.75 8.74
C CYS A 107 7.81 -6.27 7.72
N THR A 108 8.01 -7.09 6.69
CA THR A 108 8.82 -6.80 5.51
C THR A 108 8.03 -7.12 4.25
N VAL A 109 8.54 -6.68 3.10
CA VAL A 109 7.86 -6.85 1.81
C VAL A 109 8.46 -8.04 1.08
N GLU A 110 7.60 -9.00 0.77
CA GLU A 110 7.93 -10.13 -0.09
C GLU A 110 7.41 -9.90 -1.51
N HIS A 111 8.21 -10.30 -2.50
CA HIS A 111 7.79 -10.40 -3.89
C HIS A 111 7.32 -11.82 -4.15
N ILE A 112 6.04 -12.00 -4.46
CA ILE A 112 5.45 -13.32 -4.68
C ILE A 112 6.14 -13.98 -5.88
N LEU A 113 6.08 -13.36 -7.06
CA LEU A 113 7.05 -13.60 -8.14
C LEU A 113 8.39 -12.96 -7.74
N PRO A 114 9.48 -13.72 -7.58
CA PRO A 114 10.79 -13.17 -7.23
C PRO A 114 11.30 -12.17 -8.27
N ARG A 115 12.09 -11.18 -7.85
CA ARG A 115 12.78 -10.25 -8.77
C ARG A 115 13.71 -10.95 -9.76
N THR A 116 14.31 -12.05 -9.32
CA THR A 116 15.24 -12.85 -10.11
C THR A 116 14.87 -14.31 -9.91
N PRO A 117 13.81 -14.79 -10.58
CA PRO A 117 13.42 -16.20 -10.48
C PRO A 117 14.53 -17.06 -11.08
N GLN A 118 14.69 -18.28 -10.56
CA GLN A 118 15.70 -19.21 -11.09
C GLN A 118 15.35 -19.57 -12.54
N ARG A 119 16.35 -19.61 -13.42
CA ARG A 119 16.15 -20.07 -14.80
C ARG A 119 15.67 -21.53 -14.79
N GLY A 120 14.65 -21.82 -15.59
CA GLY A 120 14.06 -23.17 -15.65
C GLY A 120 13.18 -23.53 -14.45
N SER A 121 12.89 -22.61 -13.53
CA SER A 121 11.84 -22.81 -12.52
C SER A 121 10.45 -22.64 -13.13
N ASP A 122 9.42 -23.15 -12.44
CA ASP A 122 8.00 -23.03 -12.80
C ASP A 122 7.57 -21.57 -13.04
N TRP A 123 8.27 -20.61 -12.44
CA TRP A 123 8.08 -19.19 -12.71
C TRP A 123 8.27 -18.84 -14.18
N PHE A 124 9.23 -19.43 -14.89
CA PHE A 124 9.44 -19.16 -16.32
C PHE A 124 8.39 -19.79 -17.23
N GLU A 125 7.72 -20.85 -16.78
CA GLU A 125 6.59 -21.44 -17.50
C GLU A 125 5.36 -20.54 -17.37
N GLU A 126 5.01 -20.19 -16.12
CA GLU A 126 3.84 -19.36 -15.80
C GLU A 126 4.02 -17.90 -16.24
N TRP A 127 5.24 -17.39 -16.16
CA TRP A 127 5.63 -16.04 -16.56
C TRP A 127 6.55 -16.07 -17.77
N SER A 128 6.15 -16.70 -18.87
CA SER A 128 7.00 -16.85 -20.06
C SER A 128 7.36 -15.52 -20.76
N ARG A 129 6.46 -14.53 -20.75
CA ARG A 129 6.65 -13.25 -21.43
C ARG A 129 7.52 -12.29 -20.61
N ALA A 130 8.63 -11.85 -21.19
CA ALA A 130 9.55 -10.91 -20.54
C ALA A 130 8.89 -9.58 -20.16
N ARG A 131 8.01 -9.07 -21.01
CA ARG A 131 7.25 -7.84 -20.77
C ARG A 131 6.40 -7.91 -19.50
N ASP A 132 5.72 -9.02 -19.27
CA ASP A 132 4.87 -9.20 -18.08
C ASP A 132 5.72 -9.16 -16.80
N ARG A 133 6.89 -9.81 -16.82
CA ARG A 133 7.84 -9.76 -15.70
C ARG A 133 8.36 -8.34 -15.46
N GLU A 134 8.75 -7.62 -16.51
CA GLU A 134 9.25 -6.24 -16.39
C GLU A 134 8.21 -5.29 -15.77
N GLU A 135 6.96 -5.43 -16.19
CA GLU A 135 5.85 -4.56 -15.77
C GLU A 135 5.37 -4.88 -14.36
N LEU A 136 5.20 -6.17 -14.03
CA LEU A 136 4.41 -6.59 -12.87
C LEU A 136 5.25 -7.02 -11.67
N THR A 137 6.55 -7.29 -11.83
CA THR A 137 7.41 -7.69 -10.70
C THR A 137 7.42 -6.67 -9.57
N GLU A 138 7.43 -5.38 -9.91
CA GLU A 138 7.50 -4.26 -8.96
C GLU A 138 6.14 -3.60 -8.71
N CYS A 139 5.02 -4.28 -8.97
CA CYS A 139 3.69 -3.73 -8.71
C CYS A 139 3.11 -4.23 -7.38
N ILE A 140 2.19 -3.46 -6.80
CA ILE A 140 1.57 -3.81 -5.50
C ILE A 140 0.80 -5.14 -5.52
N GLY A 141 0.29 -5.54 -6.68
CA GLY A 141 -0.37 -6.83 -6.84
C GLY A 141 0.57 -8.01 -6.61
N ASN A 142 1.86 -7.86 -6.92
CA ASN A 142 2.88 -8.90 -6.73
C ASN A 142 3.51 -8.88 -5.34
N PHE A 143 3.13 -7.94 -4.47
CA PHE A 143 3.72 -7.81 -3.14
C PHE A 143 2.83 -8.38 -2.06
N THR A 144 3.43 -8.91 -1.01
CA THR A 144 2.74 -9.24 0.24
C THR A 144 3.59 -8.83 1.44
N LEU A 145 3.01 -8.89 2.64
CA LEU A 145 3.71 -8.60 3.89
C LEU A 145 3.98 -9.91 4.63
N LEU A 146 5.23 -10.10 5.07
CA LEU A 146 5.64 -11.24 5.88
C LEU A 146 6.51 -10.76 7.04
N THR A 147 6.76 -11.61 8.02
CA THR A 147 7.83 -11.40 9.00
C THR A 147 9.19 -11.53 8.32
N HIS A 148 10.27 -11.02 8.93
CA HIS A 148 11.59 -11.18 8.34
C HIS A 148 11.98 -12.66 8.19
N ALA A 149 11.63 -13.51 9.16
CA ALA A 149 11.91 -14.94 9.13
C ALA A 149 11.16 -15.68 8.01
N GLU A 150 9.86 -15.39 7.82
CA GLU A 150 9.08 -15.95 6.72
C GLU A 150 9.61 -15.50 5.36
N ASN A 151 9.96 -14.22 5.21
CA ASN A 151 10.50 -13.69 3.95
C ASN A 151 11.84 -14.35 3.59
N GLN A 152 12.73 -14.51 4.58
CA GLN A 152 14.00 -15.23 4.39
C GLN A 152 13.78 -16.69 4.00
N ALA A 153 12.78 -17.35 4.58
CA ALA A 153 12.45 -18.73 4.23
C ALA A 153 11.84 -18.85 2.83
N ALA A 154 11.05 -17.87 2.41
CA ALA A 154 10.36 -17.85 1.11
C ALA A 154 11.32 -17.59 -0.06
N ASP A 155 12.18 -16.58 0.04
CA ASP A 155 13.21 -16.20 -0.94
C ASP A 155 12.74 -16.38 -2.41
N ARG A 156 13.43 -17.22 -3.19
CA ARG A 156 13.19 -17.47 -4.61
C ARG A 156 12.52 -18.82 -4.88
N LYS A 157 11.83 -19.38 -3.88
CA LYS A 157 11.11 -20.65 -4.00
C LYS A 157 9.97 -20.60 -5.01
N SER A 158 9.45 -21.76 -5.38
CA SER A 158 8.23 -21.87 -6.18
C SER A 158 7.03 -21.24 -5.45
N PHE A 159 5.98 -20.91 -6.18
CA PHE A 159 4.78 -20.33 -5.56
C PHE A 159 4.17 -21.25 -4.49
N GLN A 160 4.13 -22.56 -4.75
CA GLN A 160 3.56 -23.54 -3.82
C GLN A 160 4.34 -23.61 -2.51
N GLU A 161 5.67 -23.73 -2.59
CA GLU A 161 6.52 -23.71 -1.38
C GLU A 161 6.38 -22.40 -0.61
N LYS A 162 6.20 -21.25 -1.29
CA LYS A 162 5.97 -19.97 -0.62
C LYS A 162 4.65 -19.98 0.16
N LEU A 163 3.57 -20.52 -0.40
CA LEU A 163 2.29 -20.62 0.30
C LEU A 163 2.38 -21.50 1.56
N GLU A 164 3.13 -22.61 1.50
CA GLU A 164 3.40 -23.45 2.69
C GLU A 164 4.07 -22.66 3.82
N ILE A 165 4.93 -21.70 3.46
CA ILE A 165 5.60 -20.80 4.43
C ILE A 165 4.61 -19.77 4.95
N TYR A 166 3.86 -19.10 4.07
CA TYR A 166 2.94 -18.01 4.42
C TYR A 166 1.82 -18.48 5.37
N PHE A 167 1.46 -19.76 5.29
CA PHE A 167 0.37 -20.36 6.05
C PHE A 167 0.81 -21.50 6.97
N ARG A 168 2.11 -21.58 7.30
CA ARG A 168 2.66 -22.66 8.15
C ARG A 168 1.96 -22.78 9.50
N SER A 169 1.52 -21.66 10.07
CA SER A 169 0.78 -21.60 11.35
C SER A 169 -0.73 -21.75 11.19
N GLY A 170 -1.23 -22.11 10.00
CA GLY A 170 -2.64 -22.14 9.64
C GLY A 170 -3.22 -20.78 9.25
N GLN A 171 -2.54 -19.68 9.61
CA GLN A 171 -2.93 -18.34 9.20
C GLN A 171 -1.79 -17.46 8.69
N ALA A 172 -2.14 -16.43 7.90
CA ALA A 172 -1.17 -15.46 7.43
C ALA A 172 -0.82 -14.50 8.58
N SER A 173 0.46 -14.16 8.71
CA SER A 173 0.96 -13.23 9.73
C SER A 173 0.42 -11.80 9.56
N PHE A 174 0.08 -11.39 8.33
CA PHE A 174 -0.48 -10.07 8.04
C PHE A 174 -1.72 -10.17 7.16
N ALA A 175 -2.66 -9.23 7.35
CA ALA A 175 -3.94 -9.22 6.64
C ALA A 175 -3.78 -9.20 5.12
N LEU A 176 -2.77 -8.48 4.61
CA LEU A 176 -2.45 -8.40 3.19
C LEU A 176 -2.12 -9.74 2.53
N SER A 177 -1.73 -10.77 3.29
CA SER A 177 -1.41 -12.10 2.74
C SER A 177 -2.60 -13.05 2.74
N LYS A 178 -3.71 -12.71 3.41
CA LYS A 178 -4.87 -13.60 3.56
C LYS A 178 -5.47 -14.02 2.22
N ASP A 179 -5.47 -13.13 1.23
CA ASP A 179 -6.05 -13.35 -0.10
C ASP A 179 -5.26 -14.37 -0.97
N LEU A 180 -4.08 -14.77 -0.52
CA LEU A 180 -3.26 -15.77 -1.19
C LEU A 180 -3.66 -17.21 -0.81
N ARG A 181 -4.48 -17.39 0.24
CA ARG A 181 -4.88 -18.71 0.70
C ARG A 181 -5.67 -19.46 -0.36
N GLY A 182 -5.33 -20.73 -0.57
CA GLY A 182 -6.04 -21.62 -1.50
C GLY A 182 -5.72 -21.37 -2.98
N ARG A 183 -4.88 -20.39 -3.30
CA ARG A 183 -4.38 -20.22 -4.67
C ARG A 183 -3.41 -21.35 -5.01
N THR A 184 -3.44 -21.80 -6.26
CA THR A 184 -2.56 -22.87 -6.76
C THR A 184 -1.55 -22.37 -7.80
N ARG A 185 -1.80 -21.18 -8.36
CA ARG A 185 -0.96 -20.57 -9.39
C ARG A 185 -0.82 -19.09 -9.12
N TRP A 186 0.21 -18.50 -9.73
CA TRP A 186 0.47 -17.08 -9.64
C TRP A 186 0.85 -16.56 -11.02
N THR A 187 -0.13 -16.01 -11.72
CA THR A 187 -0.01 -15.60 -13.13
C THR A 187 0.06 -14.07 -13.27
N PRO A 188 0.45 -13.54 -14.44
CA PRO A 188 0.32 -12.11 -14.74
C PRO A 188 -1.10 -11.56 -14.50
N ASP A 189 -2.14 -12.35 -14.82
CA ASP A 189 -3.53 -11.92 -14.68
C ASP A 189 -3.99 -11.95 -13.22
N ASP A 190 -3.48 -12.89 -12.41
CA ASP A 190 -3.68 -12.86 -10.94
C ASP A 190 -3.10 -11.58 -10.33
N VAL A 191 -1.90 -11.19 -10.76
CA VAL A 191 -1.23 -9.99 -10.25
C VAL A 191 -1.99 -8.72 -10.64
N LYS A 192 -2.49 -8.61 -11.88
CA LYS A 192 -3.30 -7.47 -12.31
C LYS A 192 -4.63 -7.40 -11.54
N THR A 193 -5.32 -8.53 -11.44
CA THR A 193 -6.61 -8.64 -10.72
C THR A 193 -6.42 -8.26 -9.26
N ARG A 194 -5.38 -8.78 -8.61
CA ARG A 194 -5.08 -8.47 -7.21
C ARG A 194 -4.68 -7.02 -7.04
N ARG A 195 -3.86 -6.45 -7.92
CA ARG A 195 -3.52 -5.02 -7.89
C ARG A 195 -4.78 -4.17 -7.87
N ASP A 196 -5.72 -4.44 -8.77
CA ASP A 196 -6.94 -3.64 -8.90
C ASP A 196 -7.84 -3.80 -7.67
N ALA A 197 -7.94 -5.01 -7.09
CA ALA A 197 -8.65 -5.24 -5.83
C ALA A 197 -8.02 -4.49 -4.63
N LEU A 198 -6.69 -4.47 -4.53
CA LEU A 198 -5.98 -3.71 -3.50
C LEU A 198 -6.18 -2.20 -3.66
N ILE A 199 -6.19 -1.70 -4.89
CA ILE A 199 -6.50 -0.29 -5.18
C ILE A 199 -7.94 0.04 -4.76
N GLN A 200 -8.91 -0.82 -5.09
CA GLN A 200 -10.31 -0.62 -4.70
C GLN A 200 -10.49 -0.62 -3.18
N THR A 201 -9.77 -1.50 -2.48
CA THR A 201 -9.78 -1.57 -1.00
C THR A 201 -9.31 -0.25 -0.40
N LEU A 202 -8.17 0.28 -0.87
CA LEU A 202 -7.65 1.57 -0.42
C LEU A 202 -8.56 2.74 -0.84
N ALA A 203 -9.12 2.69 -2.04
CA ALA A 203 -9.99 3.74 -2.55
C ALA A 203 -11.28 3.87 -1.75
N LYS A 204 -11.88 2.75 -1.32
CA LYS A 204 -13.05 2.73 -0.44
C LYS A 204 -12.73 3.35 0.94
N ASP A 205 -11.58 3.01 1.50
CA ASP A 205 -11.14 3.45 2.83
C ASP A 205 -10.73 4.94 2.87
N TRP A 206 -10.15 5.45 1.77
CA TRP A 206 -9.70 6.85 1.66
C TRP A 206 -10.59 7.77 0.84
N ASP A 207 -11.76 7.29 0.38
CA ASP A 207 -12.65 8.04 -0.51
C ASP A 207 -11.86 8.62 -1.72
N LEU A 208 -11.21 7.74 -2.49
CA LEU A 208 -10.44 8.12 -3.69
C LEU A 208 -11.27 8.08 -4.96
#